data_AF-A0ABD6A2C7-F1
#
_entry.id   AF-A0ABD6A2C7-F1
#
_cell.length_a   1.000
_cell.length_b   1.000
_cell.length_c   1.000
_cell.angle_alpha   90.00
_cell.angle_beta   90.00
_cell.angle_gamma   90.00
#
_symmetry.space_group_name_H-M   'P 1'
#
loop_
_entity.id
_entity.type
_entity.pdbx_description
1 polymer ?
#
loop_
_entity_poly.entity_id
_entity_poly.type
_entity_poly.pdbx_seq_one_letter_code
_entity_poly.pdbx_strand_id
1 'polypeptide(L)'
;MATKVFDRDTLLDLTVNFIPLFIILFFIVGYALFNPFKLGSVGRILQYVLLVAPFVLLAILTYLSGKAIASTEKSDPVYMPGAATVDGAEPIEDEHEE
;
A
#
# COMPACT_ATOMS: atom_id res chain seq x y z
N MET A 1 -20.49 18.19 0.18
CA MET A 1 -20.35 16.83 -0.40
C MET A 1 -18.95 16.64 -1.00
N ALA A 2 -17.89 16.69 -0.18
CA ALA A 2 -16.50 16.66 -0.68
C ALA A 2 -15.62 15.56 -0.02
N THR A 3 -16.16 14.79 0.90
CA THR A 3 -15.44 13.76 1.69
C THR A 3 -15.28 12.40 0.99
N LYS A 4 -15.31 12.31 -0.35
CA LYS A 4 -15.40 10.99 -1.03
C LYS A 4 -14.43 10.74 -2.18
N VAL A 5 -13.69 11.76 -2.63
CA VAL A 5 -12.73 11.58 -3.73
C VAL A 5 -11.32 11.34 -3.18
N PHE A 6 -10.97 11.96 -2.05
CA PHE A 6 -9.65 11.85 -1.42
C PHE A 6 -9.37 10.49 -0.76
N ASP A 7 -10.39 9.77 -0.28
CA ASP A 7 -10.21 8.44 0.30
C ASP A 7 -10.08 7.32 -0.74
N ARG A 8 -10.59 7.48 -1.96
CA ARG A 8 -10.74 6.36 -2.90
C ARG A 8 -9.41 5.95 -3.50
N ASP A 9 -8.62 6.91 -3.96
CA ASP A 9 -7.42 6.63 -4.75
C ASP A 9 -6.27 6.19 -3.83
N THR A 10 -6.08 6.85 -2.69
CA THR A 10 -5.13 6.41 -1.64
C THR A 10 -5.50 5.04 -1.07
N LEU A 11 -6.79 4.79 -0.76
CA LEU A 11 -7.21 3.45 -0.34
C LEU A 11 -7.08 2.42 -1.46
N LEU A 12 -7.29 2.81 -2.73
CA LEU A 12 -7.13 1.90 -3.87
C LEU A 12 -5.67 1.49 -4.02
N ASP A 13 -4.72 2.42 -3.97
CA ASP A 13 -3.28 2.13 -4.07
C ASP A 13 -2.80 1.23 -2.93
N LEU A 14 -3.21 1.53 -1.70
CA LEU A 14 -2.90 0.69 -0.54
C LEU A 14 -3.55 -0.70 -0.65
N THR A 15 -4.79 -0.78 -1.11
CA THR A 15 -5.52 -2.05 -1.29
C THR A 15 -4.89 -2.90 -2.39
N VAL A 16 -4.54 -2.31 -3.54
CA VAL A 16 -3.91 -3.01 -4.67
C VAL A 16 -2.58 -3.64 -4.25
N ASN A 17 -1.82 -2.99 -3.37
CA ASN A 17 -0.57 -3.54 -2.85
C ASN A 17 -0.77 -4.56 -1.70
N PHE A 18 -1.86 -4.42 -0.94
CA PHE A 18 -2.20 -5.33 0.15
C PHE A 18 -2.74 -6.69 -0.33
N ILE A 19 -3.49 -6.73 -1.44
CA ILE A 19 -4.05 -7.97 -2.00
C ILE A 19 -2.96 -9.04 -2.27
N PRO A 20 -1.83 -8.71 -2.95
CA PRO A 20 -0.73 -9.65 -3.13
C PRO A 20 -0.19 -10.23 -1.82
N LEU A 21 -0.03 -9.41 -0.77
CA LEU A 21 0.44 -9.88 0.55
C LEU A 21 -0.51 -10.91 1.14
N PHE A 22 -1.81 -10.66 1.07
CA PHE A 22 -2.82 -11.60 1.57
C PHE A 22 -2.77 -12.94 0.83
N ILE A 23 -2.65 -12.91 -0.50
CA ILE A 23 -2.56 -14.13 -1.31
C ILE A 23 -1.31 -14.94 -0.95
N ILE A 24 -0.15 -14.29 -0.83
CA ILE A 24 1.09 -14.99 -0.48
C ILE A 24 1.01 -15.56 0.94
N LEU A 25 0.47 -14.81 1.91
CA LEU A 25 0.26 -15.28 3.27
C LEU A 25 -0.63 -16.52 3.32
N PHE A 26 -1.72 -16.52 2.54
CA PHE A 26 -2.60 -17.68 2.41
C PHE A 26 -1.83 -18.92 1.95
N PHE A 27 -0.96 -18.81 0.94
CA PHE A 27 -0.16 -19.94 0.48
C PHE A 27 0.91 -20.37 1.48
N ILE A 28 1.57 -19.43 2.17
CA ILE A 28 2.54 -19.77 3.22
C ILE A 28 1.86 -20.61 4.31
N VAL A 29 0.71 -20.16 4.81
CA VAL A 29 -0.06 -20.90 5.83
C VAL A 29 -0.58 -22.22 5.28
N GLY A 30 -1.13 -22.21 4.06
CA GLY A 30 -1.63 -23.41 3.39
C GLY A 30 -0.56 -24.49 3.26
N TYR A 31 0.66 -24.13 2.84
CA TYR A 31 1.77 -25.07 2.71
C TYR A 31 2.40 -25.48 4.05
N ALA A 32 2.24 -24.65 5.10
CA ALA A 32 2.67 -25.00 6.44
C ALA A 32 1.75 -26.05 7.08
N LEU A 33 0.44 -25.94 6.83
CA LEU A 33 -0.57 -26.87 7.36
C LEU A 33 -0.72 -28.13 6.50
N PHE A 34 -0.64 -27.98 5.18
CA PHE A 34 -0.82 -29.06 4.21
C PHE A 34 0.35 -29.12 3.26
N ASN A 35 1.01 -30.28 3.18
CA ASN A 35 2.07 -30.51 2.21
C ASN A 35 1.61 -31.42 1.08
N PRO A 36 0.98 -30.88 0.00
CA PRO A 36 0.48 -31.68 -1.11
C PRO A 36 1.60 -32.28 -1.97
N PHE A 37 2.81 -31.70 -1.93
CA PHE A 37 3.93 -32.12 -2.76
C PHE A 37 4.98 -32.86 -1.92
N LYS A 38 5.41 -34.04 -2.37
CA LYS A 38 6.52 -34.79 -1.73
C LYS A 38 7.88 -34.20 -2.13
N LEU A 39 8.07 -32.90 -1.91
CA LEU A 39 9.35 -32.24 -2.14
C LEU A 39 10.37 -32.70 -1.09
N GLY A 40 11.61 -32.94 -1.53
CA GLY A 40 12.75 -33.11 -0.63
C GLY A 40 13.07 -31.80 0.10
N SER A 41 13.99 -31.86 1.09
CA SER A 41 14.32 -30.72 1.95
C SER A 41 14.71 -29.45 1.18
N VAL A 42 15.52 -29.60 0.12
CA VAL A 42 15.96 -28.47 -0.72
C VAL A 42 14.78 -27.83 -1.47
N GLY A 43 13.88 -28.64 -2.04
CA GLY A 43 12.71 -28.14 -2.75
C GLY A 43 11.76 -27.36 -1.85
N ARG A 44 11.57 -27.82 -0.60
CA ARG A 44 10.76 -27.13 0.39
C ARG A 44 11.40 -25.80 0.83
N ILE A 45 12.71 -25.76 1.03
CA ILE A 45 13.43 -24.52 1.35
C ILE A 45 13.25 -23.51 0.21
N LEU A 46 13.48 -23.92 -1.03
CA LEU A 46 13.31 -23.04 -2.19
C LEU A 46 11.88 -22.53 -2.33
N GLN A 47 10.88 -23.37 -2.13
CA GLN A 47 9.46 -22.97 -2.13
C GLN A 47 9.19 -21.85 -1.11
N TYR A 48 9.63 -22.03 0.14
CA TYR A 48 9.41 -21.00 1.17
C TYR A 48 10.23 -19.74 0.90
N VAL A 49 11.46 -19.85 0.41
CA VAL A 49 12.25 -18.67 0.03
C VAL A 49 11.54 -17.87 -1.06
N LEU A 50 11.02 -18.55 -2.09
CA LEU A 50 10.30 -17.91 -3.19
C LEU A 50 8.96 -17.29 -2.77
N LEU A 51 8.37 -17.70 -1.64
CA LEU A 51 7.17 -17.08 -1.10
C LEU A 51 7.49 -15.96 -0.11
N VAL A 52 8.40 -16.21 0.83
CA VAL A 52 8.74 -15.30 1.93
C VAL A 52 9.53 -14.10 1.43
N ALA A 53 10.46 -14.27 0.49
CA ALA A 53 11.26 -13.16 -0.04
C ALA A 53 10.38 -12.07 -0.69
N PRO A 54 9.49 -12.37 -1.66
CA PRO A 54 8.60 -11.34 -2.20
C PRO A 54 7.58 -10.85 -1.17
N PHE A 55 7.11 -11.69 -0.24
CA PHE A 55 6.23 -11.24 0.85
C PHE A 55 6.86 -10.13 1.68
N VAL A 56 8.10 -10.33 2.15
CA VAL A 56 8.82 -9.35 2.96
C VAL A 56 9.11 -8.09 2.15
N LEU A 57 9.59 -8.24 0.91
CA LEU A 57 9.89 -7.10 0.06
C LEU A 57 8.64 -6.25 -0.23
N LEU A 58 7.53 -6.89 -0.60
CA LEU A 58 6.26 -6.21 -0.84
C LEU A 58 5.70 -5.58 0.43
N ALA A 59 5.85 -6.22 1.59
CA ALA A 59 5.38 -5.65 2.86
C ALA A 59 6.14 -4.37 3.20
N ILE A 60 7.46 -4.36 2.99
CA ILE A 60 8.29 -3.16 3.16
C ILE A 60 7.85 -2.07 2.18
N LEU A 61 7.71 -2.39 0.89
CA LEU A 61 7.29 -1.42 -0.11
C LEU A 61 5.89 -0.87 0.18
N THR A 62 4.94 -1.72 0.55
CA THR A 62 3.57 -1.31 0.93
C THR A 62 3.59 -0.34 2.09
N TYR A 63 4.38 -0.63 3.13
CA TYR A 63 4.51 0.24 4.29
C TYR A 63 5.15 1.58 3.94
N LEU A 64 6.23 1.56 3.14
CA LEU A 64 6.91 2.79 2.72
C LEU A 64 6.00 3.65 1.83
N SER A 65 5.28 3.06 0.88
CA SER A 65 4.30 3.76 0.05
C SER A 65 3.20 4.38 0.90
N GLY A 66 2.61 3.63 1.84
CA GLY A 66 1.56 4.17 2.71
C GLY A 66 2.04 5.29 3.62
N LYS A 67 3.25 5.15 4.17
CA LYS A 67 3.86 6.21 4.97
C LYS A 67 4.14 7.47 4.16
N ALA A 68 4.61 7.32 2.91
CA ALA A 68 4.88 8.44 2.03
C ALA A 68 3.58 9.18 1.66
N ILE A 69 2.53 8.45 1.27
CA ILE A 69 1.24 9.04 0.89
C ILE A 69 0.63 9.81 2.07
N ALA A 70 0.55 9.20 3.26
CA ALA A 70 0.01 9.85 4.44
C ALA A 70 0.82 11.08 4.90
N SER A 71 2.11 11.17 4.51
CA SER A 71 2.95 12.33 4.79
C SER A 71 2.70 13.46 3.79
N THR A 72 2.56 13.16 2.50
CA THR A 72 2.31 14.17 1.46
C THR A 72 0.93 14.79 1.61
N GLU A 73 -0.09 13.97 1.92
CA GLU A 73 -1.46 14.44 2.12
C GLU A 73 -1.60 15.45 3.27
N LYS A 74 -0.73 15.39 4.29
CA LYS A 74 -0.72 16.35 5.42
C LYS A 74 -0.11 17.71 5.08
N SER A 75 0.60 17.83 3.96
CA SER A 75 1.40 19.02 3.65
C SER A 75 1.00 19.73 2.38
N ASP A 76 0.10 19.14 1.58
CA ASP A 76 -0.28 19.70 0.29
C ASP A 76 -1.46 20.68 0.43
N PRO A 77 -1.30 21.96 0.03
CA PRO A 77 -2.38 22.94 0.07
C PRO A 77 -3.50 22.54 -0.89
N VAL A 78 -4.72 22.47 -0.38
CA VAL A 78 -5.91 22.13 -1.17
C VAL A 78 -6.47 23.39 -1.84
N TYR A 79 -6.38 23.44 -3.16
CA TYR A 79 -6.97 24.51 -3.98
C TYR A 79 -8.36 24.14 -4.47
N MET A 80 -9.18 25.16 -4.78
CA MET A 80 -10.41 24.92 -5.54
C MET A 80 -10.10 24.28 -6.91
N PRO A 81 -10.92 23.32 -7.37
CA PRO A 81 -10.77 22.76 -8.72
C PRO A 81 -10.76 23.88 -9.78
N GLY A 82 -9.66 24.01 -10.51
CA GLY A 82 -9.43 25.07 -11.50
C GLY A 82 -8.74 26.33 -10.98
N ALA A 83 -8.50 26.45 -9.68
CA ALA A 83 -7.77 27.56 -9.05
C ALA A 83 -6.26 27.27 -8.88
N ALA A 84 -5.84 26.00 -8.94
CA ALA A 84 -4.45 25.60 -8.76
C ALA A 84 -3.46 26.21 -9.79
N THR A 85 -3.96 26.69 -10.94
CA THR A 85 -3.15 27.33 -11.99
C THR A 85 -3.34 28.84 -12.04
N VAL A 86 -4.12 29.43 -11.13
CA VAL A 86 -4.43 30.86 -11.10
C VAL A 86 -3.43 31.55 -10.19
N ASP A 87 -2.67 32.51 -10.73
CA ASP A 87 -1.73 33.32 -9.94
C ASP A 87 -2.47 34.03 -8.80
N GLY A 88 -2.05 33.75 -7.56
CA GLY A 88 -2.64 34.33 -6.35
C GLY A 88 -3.88 33.59 -5.80
N ALA A 89 -4.15 32.37 -6.24
CA ALA A 89 -5.19 31.56 -5.61
C ALA A 89 -4.81 31.19 -4.17
N GLU A 90 -5.68 31.55 -3.22
CA GLU A 90 -5.55 31.14 -1.83
C GLU A 90 -6.08 29.70 -1.63
N PRO A 91 -5.40 28.87 -0.83
CA PRO A 91 -5.91 27.54 -0.45
C PRO A 91 -7.26 27.65 0.27
N ILE A 92 -8.10 26.61 0.17
CA ILE A 92 -9.40 26.59 0.85
C ILE A 92 -9.24 26.30 2.36
N GLU A 93 -8.19 25.57 2.72
CA GLU A 93 -7.82 25.26 4.10
C GLU A 93 -6.34 25.65 4.28
N ASP A 94 -6.12 26.73 5.02
CA ASP A 94 -4.80 27.04 5.58
C ASP A 94 -4.60 26.13 6.81
N GLU A 95 -4.13 24.90 6.61
CA GLU A 95 -3.78 24.02 7.74
C GLU A 95 -2.49 24.51 8.42
N HIS A 96 -2.64 25.51 9.28
CA HIS A 96 -1.81 25.71 10.46
C HIS A 96 -2.55 25.14 11.67
N GLU A 97 -2.42 23.85 11.91
CA GLU A 97 -2.64 23.30 13.26
C GLU A 97 -1.35 22.61 13.71
N GLU A 98 -0.72 23.22 14.72
CA GLU A 98 0.47 22.77 15.45
C GLU A 98 0.25 21.46 16.21
#